data_AF-A0A4Q2D646-F1
#
_entry.id   AF-A0A4Q2D646-F1
#
_cell.length_a   1.000
_cell.length_b   1.000
_cell.length_c   1.000
_cell.angle_alpha   90.00
_cell.angle_beta   90.00
_cell.angle_gamma   90.00
#
_symmetry.space_group_name_H-M   'P 1'
#
loop_
_entity.id
_entity.type
_entity.pdbx_description
1 polymer ?
#
loop_
_entity_poly.entity_id
_entity_poly.type
_entity_poly.pdbx_seq_one_letter_code
_entity_poly.pdbx_strand_id
1 'polypeptide(L)'
;MATSLPETAPLIEAAVKAEPELLQVESCFSFSARLQRLVYEPFKAAAAQASVAIGPLSEPYLIIIDGLDECDDKEGVQEFIAATLRFFDRNPSVALRIFITSRVEQHIHSRLAADGGVRLKDLSAHCTREDMKAFMRSVFNAETKSNPIIQAHIQQNGSWPNRADAQKLVDRIGGSFVFASTLLKFIFQEPTSPDDHSTPLDRLPLALDIEPGLDGLYSQTLARSEHLPHFTEIISTLALLAKPLPISGVAELLDIQASAVDHVLLDLQAIVHVPGTDNAPITFYHTSLRDFLTTESQSGRFFAPLSFHARLLIGFLSCELKARRQAFGFYFRQQTAVVQYSVGGGYPTHWNRGSAMFTHNDLETLIQLLRETVELLPVGFKSNAFNNLGIALSSLFAYDRSTSTIEEAVSIHRKVLRSRPYLHPYRHYSLNDLGSALHSLFEHNQCVSHIEEAISMHREALSLRPHAHRLRHDSLNNLSIALYNRFDELGSIEDLDEAISLRREALEVPHPSRDNTLLALAQYLETRYHKAGSIVDLEEAISFLRELVVEHYLEGHDYRGWALKELRSLLQLRFEATGNQGDLEEAERLELGEEGEI
;
A
#
# COMPACT_ATOMS: atom_id res chain seq x y z
N MET A 1 -15.33 19.08 2.66
CA MET A 1 -16.40 19.78 1.91
C MET A 1 -17.42 20.42 2.85
N ALA A 2 -18.11 19.68 3.73
CA ALA A 2 -19.10 20.23 4.65
C ALA A 2 -18.64 21.45 5.48
N THR A 3 -17.37 21.48 5.90
CA THR A 3 -16.78 22.63 6.61
C THR A 3 -16.74 23.92 5.77
N SER A 4 -16.55 23.79 4.46
CA SER A 4 -16.37 24.91 3.52
C SER A 4 -17.66 25.24 2.75
N LEU A 5 -18.57 24.28 2.61
CA LEU A 5 -19.91 24.39 2.02
C LEU A 5 -20.93 23.74 2.96
N PRO A 6 -21.38 24.44 4.02
CA PRO A 6 -22.26 23.89 5.04
C PRO A 6 -23.57 23.30 4.51
N GLU A 7 -24.08 23.80 3.38
CA GLU A 7 -25.28 23.31 2.70
C GLU A 7 -25.16 21.84 2.24
N THR A 8 -23.93 21.36 2.06
CA THR A 8 -23.68 19.95 1.73
C THR A 8 -23.78 19.02 2.94
N ALA A 9 -23.63 19.53 4.17
CA ALA A 9 -23.64 18.73 5.39
C ALA A 9 -24.91 17.87 5.56
N PRO A 10 -26.15 18.42 5.47
CA PRO A 10 -27.35 17.60 5.65
C PRO A 10 -27.52 16.53 4.57
N LEU A 11 -27.03 16.78 3.36
CA LEU A 11 -27.07 15.84 2.25
C LEU A 11 -26.10 14.68 2.45
N ILE A 12 -24.88 14.99 2.91
CA ILE A 12 -23.86 14.00 3.26
C ILE A 12 -24.35 13.15 4.45
N GLU A 13 -24.90 13.78 5.49
CA GLU A 13 -25.44 13.08 6.65
C GLU A 13 -26.59 12.14 6.25
N ALA A 14 -27.47 12.56 5.35
CA ALA A 14 -28.54 11.72 4.84
C ALA A 14 -28.01 10.50 4.07
N ALA A 15 -27.00 10.71 3.21
CA ALA A 15 -26.35 9.63 2.46
C ALA A 15 -25.68 8.61 3.40
N VAL A 16 -24.90 9.08 4.39
CA VAL A 16 -24.23 8.23 5.37
C VAL A 16 -25.23 7.51 6.27
N LYS A 17 -26.35 8.15 6.64
CA LYS A 17 -27.40 7.50 7.44
C LYS A 17 -28.12 6.40 6.67
N ALA A 18 -28.33 6.59 5.37
CA ALA A 18 -28.93 5.58 4.51
C ALA A 18 -27.96 4.42 4.22
N GLU A 19 -26.69 4.74 3.99
CA GLU A 19 -25.63 3.79 3.62
C GLU A 19 -24.38 4.02 4.50
N PRO A 20 -24.35 3.48 5.74
CA PRO A 20 -23.24 3.71 6.68
C PRO A 20 -21.87 3.23 6.19
N GLU A 21 -21.86 2.28 5.24
CA GLU A 21 -20.65 1.71 4.65
C GLU A 21 -19.87 2.70 3.79
N LEU A 22 -20.46 3.85 3.41
CA LEU A 22 -19.77 4.89 2.61
C LEU A 22 -18.54 5.48 3.31
N LEU A 23 -18.47 5.42 4.65
CA LEU A 23 -17.35 5.97 5.44
C LEU A 23 -16.30 4.94 5.85
N GLN A 24 -16.54 3.64 5.60
CA GLN A 24 -15.63 2.59 6.04
C GLN A 24 -14.44 2.46 5.09
N VAL A 25 -13.25 2.20 5.65
CA VAL A 25 -11.99 2.00 4.89
C VAL A 25 -12.10 0.76 3.98
N GLU A 26 -12.90 -0.22 4.40
CA GLU A 26 -13.17 -1.46 3.67
C GLU A 26 -14.62 -1.52 3.16
N SER A 27 -15.06 -0.44 2.50
CA SER A 27 -16.40 -0.33 1.93
C SER A 27 -16.61 -1.32 0.78
N CYS A 28 -17.82 -1.88 0.66
CA CYS A 28 -18.24 -2.63 -0.52
C CYS A 28 -18.48 -1.72 -1.73
N PHE A 29 -18.64 -0.41 -1.50
CA PHE A 29 -18.79 0.59 -2.53
C PHE A 29 -17.45 0.91 -3.18
N SER A 30 -17.46 0.98 -4.51
CA SER A 30 -16.32 1.46 -5.29
C SER A 30 -15.98 2.91 -4.89
N PHE A 31 -14.73 3.32 -5.10
CA PHE A 31 -14.30 4.68 -4.75
C PHE A 31 -15.12 5.73 -5.51
N SER A 32 -15.43 5.48 -6.78
CA SER A 32 -16.28 6.33 -7.62
C SER A 32 -17.69 6.47 -7.05
N ALA A 33 -18.28 5.40 -6.52
CA ALA A 33 -19.62 5.44 -5.93
C ALA A 33 -19.65 6.28 -4.65
N ARG A 34 -18.60 6.18 -3.83
CA ARG A 34 -18.43 7.00 -2.62
C ARG A 34 -18.22 8.46 -2.96
N LEU A 35 -17.34 8.76 -3.92
CA LEU A 35 -17.08 10.11 -4.41
C LEU A 35 -18.35 10.78 -4.95
N GLN A 36 -19.15 10.02 -5.70
CA GLN A 36 -20.42 10.49 -6.22
C GLN A 36 -21.39 10.88 -5.10
N ARG A 37 -21.62 10.00 -4.12
CA ARG A 37 -22.60 10.19 -3.04
C ARG A 37 -22.16 11.18 -1.97
N LEU A 38 -20.86 11.28 -1.70
CA LEU A 38 -20.33 12.11 -0.61
C LEU A 38 -19.80 13.46 -1.09
N VAL A 39 -19.45 13.61 -2.38
CA VAL A 39 -18.84 14.83 -2.91
C VAL A 39 -19.68 15.43 -4.03
N TYR A 40 -19.85 14.71 -5.14
CA TYR A 40 -20.41 15.32 -6.35
C TYR A 40 -21.91 15.58 -6.29
N GLU A 41 -22.71 14.65 -5.78
CA GLU A 41 -24.17 14.82 -5.65
C GLU A 41 -24.52 15.88 -4.60
N PRO A 42 -23.93 15.86 -3.39
CA PRO A 42 -24.16 16.94 -2.43
C PRO A 42 -23.76 18.30 -2.98
N PHE A 43 -22.61 18.41 -3.67
CA PHE A 43 -22.18 19.66 -4.27
C PHE A 43 -23.17 20.17 -5.32
N LYS A 44 -23.60 19.30 -6.25
CA LYS A 44 -24.57 19.67 -7.29
C LYS A 44 -25.90 20.15 -6.70
N ALA A 45 -26.40 19.44 -5.68
CA ALA A 45 -27.63 19.81 -5.02
C ALA A 45 -27.52 21.15 -4.28
N ALA A 46 -26.42 21.38 -3.55
CA ALA A 46 -26.15 22.66 -2.89
C ALA A 46 -26.01 23.80 -3.90
N ALA A 47 -25.26 23.59 -4.99
CA ALA A 47 -25.07 24.58 -6.04
C ALA A 47 -26.38 24.94 -6.77
N ALA A 48 -27.27 23.96 -6.99
CA ALA A 48 -28.58 24.20 -7.57
C ALA A 48 -29.48 25.02 -6.62
N GLN A 49 -29.47 24.72 -5.32
CA GLN A 49 -30.21 25.49 -4.31
C GLN A 49 -29.70 26.94 -4.22
N ALA A 50 -28.39 27.13 -4.22
CA ALA A 50 -27.75 28.46 -4.22
C ALA A 50 -28.12 29.27 -5.48
N SER A 51 -28.14 28.63 -6.66
CA SER A 51 -28.53 29.26 -7.91
C SER A 51 -29.98 29.75 -7.92
N VAL A 52 -30.89 29.08 -7.19
CA VAL A 52 -32.30 29.47 -7.06
C VAL A 52 -32.48 30.60 -6.02
N ALA A 53 -31.64 30.64 -4.98
CA ALA A 53 -31.77 31.59 -3.88
C ALA A 53 -31.01 32.92 -4.10
N ILE A 54 -29.85 32.90 -4.77
CA ILE A 54 -28.88 34.02 -4.80
C ILE A 54 -28.43 34.37 -6.23
N GLY A 55 -28.83 33.59 -7.25
CA GLY A 55 -28.29 33.66 -8.61
C GLY A 55 -27.10 32.70 -8.80
N PRO A 56 -26.58 32.52 -10.04
CA PRO A 56 -25.51 31.56 -10.29
C PRO A 56 -24.30 31.84 -9.39
N LEU A 57 -23.67 30.79 -8.85
CA LEU A 57 -22.40 30.90 -8.11
C LEU A 57 -21.41 31.71 -8.98
N SER A 58 -21.06 32.91 -8.54
CA SER A 58 -20.26 33.85 -9.34
C SER A 58 -18.81 33.42 -9.49
N GLU A 59 -18.32 32.54 -8.62
CA GLU A 59 -16.95 32.03 -8.61
C GLU A 59 -16.94 30.49 -8.50
N PRO A 60 -16.05 29.81 -9.24
CA PRO A 60 -15.93 28.36 -9.17
C PRO A 60 -15.33 27.92 -7.83
N TYR A 61 -15.92 26.90 -7.22
CA TYR A 61 -15.36 26.24 -6.05
C TYR A 61 -14.13 25.42 -6.45
N LEU A 62 -13.02 25.52 -5.70
CA LEU A 62 -11.79 24.80 -5.98
C LEU A 62 -11.53 23.71 -4.93
N ILE A 63 -11.34 22.48 -5.39
CA ILE A 63 -10.80 21.39 -4.57
C ILE A 63 -9.32 21.23 -4.92
N ILE A 64 -8.46 21.27 -3.90
CA ILE A 64 -7.01 21.03 -4.05
C ILE A 64 -6.73 19.62 -3.52
N ILE A 65 -6.06 18.81 -4.33
CA ILE A 65 -5.55 17.49 -3.98
C ILE A 65 -4.05 17.56 -4.11
N ASP A 66 -3.35 17.48 -2.98
CA ASP A 66 -1.90 17.58 -2.94
C ASP A 66 -1.30 16.16 -2.84
N GLY A 67 -0.36 15.82 -3.72
CA GLY A 67 0.36 14.53 -3.71
C GLY A 67 -0.50 13.32 -4.05
N LEU A 68 -1.20 13.33 -5.19
CA LEU A 68 -2.06 12.20 -5.58
C LEU A 68 -1.31 10.86 -5.71
N ASP A 69 -0.03 10.90 -6.08
CA ASP A 69 0.88 9.76 -6.18
C ASP A 69 1.26 9.16 -4.81
N GLU A 70 1.07 9.89 -3.71
CA GLU A 70 1.37 9.38 -2.37
C GLU A 70 0.31 8.39 -1.86
N CYS A 71 -0.72 8.14 -2.66
CA CYS A 71 -1.74 7.15 -2.38
C CYS A 71 -1.27 5.77 -2.86
N ASP A 72 -1.02 4.87 -1.91
CA ASP A 72 -0.60 3.49 -2.21
C ASP A 72 -1.63 2.70 -3.03
N ASP A 73 -2.91 3.11 -2.99
CA ASP A 73 -4.00 2.51 -3.75
C ASP A 73 -4.04 3.04 -5.20
N LYS A 74 -3.14 2.52 -6.04
CA LYS A 74 -3.04 2.90 -7.46
C LYS A 74 -4.35 2.69 -8.23
N GLU A 75 -5.11 1.65 -7.88
CA GLU A 75 -6.41 1.38 -8.49
C GLU A 75 -7.44 2.44 -8.08
N GLY A 76 -7.50 2.76 -6.78
CA GLY A 76 -8.31 3.84 -6.24
C GLY A 76 -7.99 5.20 -6.88
N VAL A 77 -6.69 5.49 -7.11
CA VAL A 77 -6.24 6.70 -7.82
C VAL A 77 -6.76 6.71 -9.27
N GLN A 78 -6.63 5.60 -10.00
CA GLN A 78 -7.16 5.51 -11.36
C GLN A 78 -8.69 5.64 -11.39
N GLU A 79 -9.39 5.01 -10.44
CA GLU A 79 -10.84 5.09 -10.31
C GLU A 79 -11.27 6.54 -9.99
N PHE A 80 -10.55 7.22 -9.10
CA PHE A 80 -10.75 8.63 -8.78
C PHE A 80 -10.63 9.51 -10.02
N ILE A 81 -9.55 9.36 -10.80
CA ILE A 81 -9.34 10.13 -12.04
C ILE A 81 -10.49 9.86 -13.02
N ALA A 82 -10.80 8.59 -13.28
CA ALA A 82 -11.86 8.21 -14.21
C ALA A 82 -13.26 8.69 -13.76
N ALA A 83 -13.54 8.67 -12.46
CA ALA A 83 -14.79 9.20 -11.90
C ALA A 83 -14.86 10.73 -12.05
N THR A 84 -13.75 11.42 -11.81
CA THR A 84 -13.62 12.87 -11.93
C THR A 84 -13.85 13.35 -13.36
N LEU A 85 -13.19 12.73 -14.33
CA LEU A 85 -13.35 13.08 -15.75
C LEU A 85 -14.80 12.86 -16.21
N ARG A 86 -15.38 11.68 -15.91
CA ARG A 86 -16.79 11.38 -16.21
C ARG A 86 -17.76 12.38 -15.57
N PHE A 87 -17.45 12.89 -14.38
CA PHE A 87 -18.26 13.92 -13.73
C PHE A 87 -18.23 15.22 -14.53
N PHE A 88 -17.06 15.70 -14.95
CA PHE A 88 -16.95 16.94 -15.72
C PHE A 88 -17.53 16.84 -17.12
N ASP A 89 -17.37 15.70 -17.80
CA ASP A 89 -18.01 15.44 -19.09
C ASP A 89 -19.54 15.55 -19.03
N ARG A 90 -20.13 15.00 -17.95
CA ARG A 90 -21.57 15.06 -17.71
C ARG A 90 -22.06 16.42 -17.22
N ASN A 91 -21.15 17.27 -16.73
CA ASN A 91 -21.50 18.55 -16.10
C ASN A 91 -20.55 19.68 -16.54
N PRO A 92 -20.46 20.02 -17.84
CA PRO A 92 -19.43 20.94 -18.35
C PRO A 92 -19.55 22.38 -17.82
N SER A 93 -20.75 22.80 -17.39
CA SER A 93 -21.03 24.13 -16.84
C SER A 93 -20.96 24.19 -15.31
N VAL A 94 -20.52 23.11 -14.64
CA VAL A 94 -20.46 23.09 -13.18
C VAL A 94 -19.41 24.09 -12.66
N ALA A 95 -19.78 24.85 -11.64
CA ALA A 95 -18.90 25.80 -10.95
C ALA A 95 -17.95 25.09 -9.96
N LEU A 96 -17.33 23.99 -10.39
CA LEU A 96 -16.35 23.22 -9.63
C LEU A 96 -15.06 23.11 -10.44
N ARG A 97 -13.92 23.25 -9.79
CA ARG A 97 -12.58 23.00 -10.34
C ARG A 97 -11.81 22.10 -9.38
N ILE A 98 -10.98 21.24 -9.94
CA ILE A 98 -10.07 20.39 -9.17
C ILE A 98 -8.65 20.70 -9.63
N PHE A 99 -7.78 21.01 -8.67
CA PHE A 99 -6.35 21.19 -8.88
C PHE A 99 -5.62 20.05 -8.18
N ILE A 100 -4.80 19.33 -8.93
CA ILE A 100 -4.08 18.15 -8.47
C ILE A 100 -2.59 18.42 -8.62
N THR A 101 -1.82 18.18 -7.55
CA THR A 101 -0.37 18.03 -7.65
C THR A 101 -0.03 16.55 -7.61
N SER A 102 0.92 16.14 -8.45
CA SER A 102 1.41 14.76 -8.43
C SER A 102 2.76 14.64 -9.13
N ARG A 103 3.56 13.64 -8.77
CA ARG A 103 4.71 13.18 -9.57
C ARG A 103 4.24 12.59 -10.90
N VAL A 104 5.15 12.53 -11.87
CA VAL A 104 4.86 11.95 -13.19
C VAL A 104 4.90 10.43 -13.09
N GLU A 105 3.79 9.84 -12.64
CA GLU A 105 3.59 8.40 -12.69
C GLU A 105 2.79 7.99 -13.92
N GLN A 106 3.21 6.92 -14.60
CA GLN A 106 2.58 6.47 -15.84
C GLN A 106 1.07 6.20 -15.66
N HIS A 107 0.68 5.62 -14.52
CA HIS A 107 -0.70 5.26 -14.23
C HIS A 107 -1.63 6.48 -14.03
N ILE A 108 -1.08 7.62 -13.61
CA ILE A 108 -1.78 8.91 -13.48
C ILE A 108 -1.74 9.66 -14.81
N HIS A 109 -0.55 9.81 -15.38
CA HIS A 109 -0.30 10.61 -16.58
C HIS A 109 -1.04 10.07 -17.79
N SER A 110 -1.01 8.75 -18.04
CA SER A 110 -1.70 8.13 -19.18
C SER A 110 -3.20 8.41 -19.20
N ARG A 111 -3.84 8.49 -18.03
CA ARG A 111 -5.27 8.77 -17.89
C ARG A 111 -5.61 10.24 -18.06
N LEU A 112 -4.81 11.12 -17.46
CA LEU A 112 -5.05 12.57 -17.51
C LEU A 112 -4.67 13.19 -18.86
N ALA A 113 -3.62 12.69 -19.51
CA ALA A 113 -3.14 13.22 -20.79
C ALA A 113 -4.05 12.85 -21.98
N ALA A 114 -4.82 11.77 -21.86
CA ALA A 114 -5.76 11.33 -22.89
C ALA A 114 -7.03 12.21 -22.98
N ASP A 115 -7.27 13.07 -21.99
CA ASP A 115 -8.51 13.84 -21.86
C ASP A 115 -8.33 15.30 -22.29
N GLY A 116 -9.17 15.77 -23.23
CA GLY A 116 -9.11 17.14 -23.76
C GLY A 116 -9.56 18.24 -22.80
N GLY A 117 -10.18 17.89 -21.67
CA GLY A 117 -10.63 18.81 -20.63
C GLY A 117 -9.58 19.07 -19.54
N VAL A 118 -8.52 18.27 -19.47
CA VAL A 118 -7.47 18.40 -18.46
C VAL A 118 -6.38 19.36 -18.91
N ARG A 119 -5.99 20.28 -18.02
CA ARG A 119 -4.85 21.18 -18.24
C ARG A 119 -3.65 20.67 -17.46
N LEU A 120 -2.78 19.94 -18.14
CA LEU A 120 -1.50 19.50 -17.59
C LEU A 120 -0.47 20.64 -17.63
N LYS A 121 0.24 20.83 -16.52
CA LYS A 121 1.32 21.81 -16.42
C LYS A 121 2.52 21.17 -15.74
N ASP A 122 3.60 21.02 -16.51
CA ASP A 122 4.87 20.54 -15.98
C ASP A 122 5.59 21.68 -15.23
N LEU A 123 5.73 21.53 -13.92
CA LEU A 123 6.42 22.51 -13.06
C LEU A 123 7.92 22.53 -13.30
N SER A 124 8.53 21.43 -13.75
CA SER A 124 9.97 21.38 -14.02
C SER A 124 10.37 22.34 -15.14
N ALA A 125 9.49 22.50 -16.15
CA ALA A 125 9.65 23.45 -17.25
C ALA A 125 9.57 24.94 -16.82
N HIS A 126 9.12 25.21 -15.59
CA HIS A 126 8.95 26.57 -15.07
C HIS A 126 10.03 26.98 -14.06
N CYS A 127 10.96 26.07 -13.71
CA CYS A 127 12.05 26.37 -12.80
C CYS A 127 13.27 26.86 -13.59
N THR A 128 13.58 28.17 -13.50
CA THR A 128 14.75 28.71 -14.20
C THR A 128 16.00 28.69 -13.32
N ARG A 129 17.16 28.66 -13.98
CA ARG A 129 18.46 28.85 -13.31
C ARG A 129 18.53 30.19 -12.56
N GLU A 130 17.80 31.22 -13.00
CA GLU A 130 17.76 32.51 -12.32
C GLU A 130 16.92 32.46 -11.04
N ASP A 131 15.82 31.70 -11.03
CA ASP A 131 15.04 31.46 -9.80
C ASP A 131 15.90 30.76 -8.75
N MET A 132 16.69 29.75 -9.16
CA MET A 132 17.67 29.09 -8.28
C MET A 132 18.70 30.07 -7.72
N LYS A 133 19.29 30.92 -8.57
CA LYS A 133 20.24 31.93 -8.12
C LYS A 133 19.60 32.93 -7.15
N ALA A 134 18.35 33.33 -7.38
CA ALA A 134 17.62 34.23 -6.51
C ALA A 134 17.32 33.60 -5.15
N PHE A 135 16.84 32.35 -5.15
CA PHE A 135 16.61 31.55 -3.94
C PHE A 135 17.89 31.40 -3.12
N MET A 136 18.98 30.96 -3.75
CA MET A 136 20.28 30.79 -3.10
C MET A 136 20.80 32.10 -2.51
N ARG A 137 20.74 33.21 -3.27
CA ARG A 137 21.11 34.53 -2.76
C ARG A 137 20.27 34.92 -1.54
N SER A 138 18.97 34.67 -1.57
CA SER A 138 18.08 34.99 -0.45
C SER A 138 18.48 34.25 0.82
N VAL A 139 18.69 32.94 0.74
CA VAL A 139 19.04 32.12 1.90
C VAL A 139 20.43 32.46 2.42
N PHE A 140 21.46 32.48 1.57
CA PHE A 140 22.81 32.82 2.00
C PHE A 140 22.90 34.24 2.58
N ASN A 141 22.15 35.21 2.05
CA ASN A 141 22.12 36.57 2.61
C ASN A 141 21.45 36.62 3.99
N ALA A 142 20.43 35.80 4.23
CA ALA A 142 19.78 35.69 5.54
C ALA A 142 20.75 35.06 6.55
N GLU A 143 21.35 33.92 6.20
CA GLU A 143 22.25 33.16 7.09
C GLU A 143 23.57 33.89 7.37
N THR A 144 24.11 34.60 6.39
CA THR A 144 25.30 35.43 6.59
C THR A 144 25.03 36.56 7.60
N LYS A 145 23.80 37.08 7.68
CA LYS A 145 23.46 38.14 8.65
C LYS A 145 23.26 37.59 10.06
N SER A 146 22.81 36.35 10.21
CA SER A 146 22.55 35.71 11.50
C SER A 146 23.78 35.03 12.11
N ASN A 147 24.77 34.62 11.30
CA ASN A 147 25.90 33.80 11.77
C ASN A 147 27.24 34.57 11.92
N PRO A 148 27.75 34.79 13.16
CA PRO A 148 29.00 35.53 13.40
C PRO A 148 30.25 34.88 12.79
N ILE A 149 30.30 33.55 12.70
CA ILE A 149 31.47 32.81 12.18
C ILE A 149 31.60 33.09 10.68
N ILE A 150 30.49 33.06 9.96
CA ILE A 150 30.45 33.36 8.52
C ILE A 150 30.86 34.82 8.29
N GLN A 151 30.37 35.76 9.11
CA GLN A 151 30.74 37.18 9.01
C GLN A 151 32.24 37.40 9.20
N ALA A 152 32.84 36.78 10.21
CA ALA A 152 34.27 36.86 10.46
C ALA A 152 35.09 36.29 9.29
N HIS A 153 34.65 35.16 8.71
CA HIS A 153 35.29 34.59 7.52
C HIS A 153 35.20 35.52 6.31
N ILE A 154 34.05 36.14 6.06
CA ILE A 154 33.86 37.09 4.95
C ILE A 154 34.75 38.32 5.11
N GLN A 155 34.91 38.84 6.34
CA GLN A 155 35.81 39.96 6.59
C GLN A 155 37.28 39.63 6.26
N GLN A 156 37.69 38.38 6.45
CA GLN A 156 39.06 37.93 6.18
C GLN A 156 39.28 37.52 4.72
N ASN A 157 38.30 36.87 4.10
CA ASN A 157 38.47 36.19 2.80
C ASN A 157 37.61 36.77 1.67
N GLY A 158 36.83 37.83 1.94
CA GLY A 158 36.11 38.63 0.95
C GLY A 158 34.65 38.20 0.71
N SER A 159 34.41 36.96 0.26
CA SER A 159 33.05 36.48 -0.04
C SER A 159 32.86 35.00 0.29
N TRP A 160 31.71 34.65 0.86
CA TRP A 160 31.34 33.27 1.14
C TRP A 160 29.85 33.01 0.87
N PRO A 161 29.49 31.96 0.12
CA PRO A 161 30.37 31.14 -0.72
C PRO A 161 31.02 32.01 -1.81
N ASN A 162 32.22 31.64 -2.25
CA ASN A 162 32.83 32.35 -3.38
C ASN A 162 32.01 32.12 -4.67
N ARG A 163 32.27 32.92 -5.71
CA ARG A 163 31.50 32.87 -6.96
C ARG A 163 31.54 31.50 -7.64
N ALA A 164 32.66 30.77 -7.55
CA ALA A 164 32.80 29.46 -8.17
C ALA A 164 31.95 28.41 -7.43
N ASP A 165 31.99 28.41 -6.11
CA ASP A 165 31.22 27.49 -5.27
C ASP A 165 29.72 27.78 -5.34
N ALA A 166 29.32 29.06 -5.33
CA ALA A 166 27.93 29.45 -5.56
C ALA A 166 27.42 28.97 -6.93
N GLN A 167 28.27 29.01 -7.96
CA GLN A 167 27.91 28.55 -9.29
C GLN A 167 27.80 27.01 -9.32
N LYS A 168 28.76 26.30 -8.73
CA LYS A 168 28.71 24.84 -8.58
C LYS A 168 27.46 24.37 -7.83
N LEU A 169 27.06 25.06 -6.75
CA LEU A 169 25.83 24.73 -6.03
C LEU A 169 24.60 24.87 -6.94
N VAL A 170 24.48 25.98 -7.68
CA VAL A 170 23.36 26.19 -8.61
C VAL A 170 23.34 25.13 -9.71
N ASP A 171 24.51 24.77 -10.25
CA ASP A 171 24.64 23.72 -11.26
C ASP A 171 24.22 22.35 -10.70
N ARG A 172 24.66 22.03 -9.48
CA ARG A 172 24.36 20.76 -8.81
C ARG A 172 22.90 20.63 -8.40
N ILE A 173 22.27 21.74 -8.01
CA ILE A 173 20.85 21.76 -7.64
C ILE A 173 19.94 21.42 -8.82
N GLY A 174 20.35 21.76 -10.05
CA GLY A 174 19.65 21.33 -11.26
C GLY A 174 18.18 21.77 -11.35
N GLY A 175 17.79 22.83 -10.64
CA GLY A 175 16.40 23.32 -10.59
C GLY A 175 15.50 22.66 -9.53
N SER A 176 16.01 21.71 -8.74
CA SER A 176 15.23 21.05 -7.69
C SER A 176 15.22 21.88 -6.40
N PHE A 177 14.12 22.59 -6.14
CA PHE A 177 13.95 23.36 -4.90
C PHE A 177 13.97 22.50 -3.64
N VAL A 178 13.47 21.25 -3.71
CA VAL A 178 13.51 20.32 -2.58
C VAL A 178 14.95 19.95 -2.26
N PHE A 179 15.74 19.57 -3.28
CA PHE A 179 17.15 19.28 -3.09
C PHE A 179 17.91 20.54 -2.62
N ALA A 180 17.65 21.71 -3.20
CA ALA A 180 18.23 22.98 -2.77
C ALA A 180 17.94 23.25 -1.29
N SER A 181 16.68 23.14 -0.87
CA SER A 181 16.28 23.39 0.52
C SER A 181 16.95 22.40 1.47
N THR A 182 16.99 21.12 1.14
CA THR A 182 17.62 20.09 1.99
C THR A 182 19.12 20.30 2.07
N LEU A 183 19.77 20.64 0.95
CA LEU A 183 21.22 20.90 0.89
C LEU A 183 21.60 22.14 1.72
N LEU A 184 20.80 23.20 1.64
CA LEU A 184 20.99 24.40 2.44
C LEU A 184 20.78 24.12 3.93
N LYS A 185 19.74 23.37 4.30
CA LYS A 185 19.55 22.93 5.69
C LYS A 185 20.73 22.11 6.19
N PHE A 186 21.28 21.21 5.37
CA PHE A 186 22.48 20.45 5.70
C PHE A 186 23.69 21.36 5.96
N ILE A 187 23.92 22.39 5.12
CA ILE A 187 25.01 23.35 5.31
C ILE A 187 24.82 24.16 6.62
N PHE A 188 23.64 24.71 6.82
CA PHE A 188 23.35 25.70 7.85
C PHE A 188 22.84 25.13 9.18
N GLN A 189 22.72 23.81 9.30
CA GLN A 189 22.28 23.17 10.53
C GLN A 189 23.12 23.64 11.73
N GLU A 190 22.46 24.02 12.82
CA GLU A 190 23.20 24.37 14.04
C GLU A 190 23.84 23.13 14.65
N PRO A 191 25.01 23.25 15.33
CA PRO A 191 25.59 22.13 16.04
C PRO A 191 24.64 21.64 17.14
N THR A 192 24.26 20.38 17.04
CA THR A 192 23.22 19.74 17.87
C THR A 192 23.79 18.88 18.99
N SER A 193 25.08 18.54 18.91
CA SER A 193 25.83 17.82 19.94
C SER A 193 27.04 18.65 20.41
N PRO A 194 27.42 18.61 21.70
CA PRO A 194 28.65 19.23 22.18
C PRO A 194 29.92 18.69 21.49
N ASP A 195 29.85 17.50 20.88
CA ASP A 195 30.94 16.90 20.11
C ASP A 195 30.91 17.28 18.61
N ASP A 196 29.81 17.86 18.11
CA ASP A 196 29.74 18.41 16.75
C ASP A 196 30.33 19.83 16.74
N HIS A 197 31.51 19.96 16.18
CA HIS A 197 32.17 21.25 15.99
C HIS A 197 32.09 21.76 14.54
N SER A 198 31.32 21.09 13.68
CA SER A 198 31.23 21.46 12.27
C SER A 198 30.45 22.76 12.09
N THR A 199 31.06 23.69 11.37
CA THR A 199 30.44 24.96 11.00
C THR A 199 29.91 24.90 9.57
N PRO A 200 29.07 25.85 9.14
CA PRO A 200 28.69 25.95 7.73
C PRO A 200 29.89 26.04 6.78
N LEU A 201 31.03 26.59 7.24
CA LEU A 201 32.27 26.66 6.45
C LEU A 201 32.85 25.27 6.17
N ASP A 202 32.70 24.33 7.10
CA ASP A 202 33.18 22.94 6.98
C ASP A 202 32.22 22.09 6.15
N ARG A 203 30.92 22.39 6.21
CA ARG A 203 29.88 21.62 5.50
C ARG A 203 29.69 22.02 4.05
N LEU A 204 30.00 23.28 3.68
CA LEU A 204 29.89 23.73 2.29
C LEU A 204 30.75 22.88 1.32
N PRO A 205 32.03 22.58 1.60
CA PRO A 205 32.82 21.67 0.76
C PRO A 205 32.18 20.28 0.62
N LEU A 206 31.70 19.70 1.71
CA LEU A 206 31.01 18.40 1.68
C LEU A 206 29.76 18.46 0.80
N ALA A 207 28.95 19.52 0.94
CA ALA A 207 27.76 19.75 0.12
C ALA A 207 28.06 19.91 -1.38
N LEU A 208 29.24 20.42 -1.73
CA LEU A 208 29.70 20.51 -3.12
C LEU A 208 30.10 19.15 -3.69
N ASP A 209 30.49 18.19 -2.85
CA ASP A 209 30.95 16.86 -3.25
C ASP A 209 29.81 15.81 -3.32
N ILE A 210 28.67 16.02 -2.64
CA ILE A 210 27.48 15.13 -2.65
C ILE A 210 26.92 14.93 -4.06
N GLU A 211 26.89 13.68 -4.57
CA GLU A 211 26.32 13.36 -5.89
C GLU A 211 24.96 14.04 -6.15
N PRO A 212 24.70 14.56 -7.36
CA PRO A 212 23.44 15.23 -7.67
C PRO A 212 22.24 14.31 -7.42
N GLY A 213 21.24 14.79 -6.67
CA GLY A 213 20.03 14.04 -6.33
C GLY A 213 19.81 13.92 -4.82
N LEU A 214 18.61 13.52 -4.40
CA LEU A 214 18.25 13.48 -2.99
C LEU A 214 18.92 12.31 -2.23
N ASP A 215 19.18 11.19 -2.89
CA ASP A 215 19.64 9.93 -2.27
C ASP A 215 21.01 10.08 -1.59
N GLY A 216 21.98 10.73 -2.25
CA GLY A 216 23.29 10.99 -1.67
C GLY A 216 23.21 11.92 -0.44
N LEU A 217 22.34 12.92 -0.51
CA LEU A 217 22.10 13.85 0.59
C LEU A 217 21.37 13.19 1.76
N TYR A 218 20.41 12.31 1.50
CA TYR A 218 19.76 11.48 2.51
C TYR A 218 20.77 10.58 3.21
N SER A 219 21.59 9.86 2.44
CA SER A 219 22.62 8.97 2.96
C SER A 219 23.62 9.70 3.87
N GLN A 220 24.13 10.85 3.44
CA GLN A 220 25.06 11.64 4.26
C GLN A 220 24.40 12.23 5.51
N THR A 221 23.13 12.65 5.42
CA THR A 221 22.41 13.17 6.58
C THR A 221 22.14 12.06 7.59
N LEU A 222 21.66 10.90 7.14
CA LEU A 222 21.38 9.72 7.97
C LEU A 222 22.64 9.17 8.64
N ALA A 223 23.78 9.16 7.94
CA ALA A 223 25.06 8.69 8.47
C ALA A 223 25.52 9.44 9.74
N ARG A 224 25.03 10.66 9.98
CA ARG A 224 25.36 11.45 11.18
C ARG A 224 24.85 10.82 12.46
N SER A 225 23.67 10.20 12.40
CA SER A 225 23.03 9.56 13.56
C SER A 225 23.20 8.05 13.59
N GLU A 226 23.81 7.45 12.56
CA GLU A 226 23.91 6.00 12.39
C GLU A 226 24.59 5.28 13.57
N HIS A 227 25.54 5.94 14.21
CA HIS A 227 26.28 5.42 15.35
C HIS A 227 25.50 5.46 16.68
N LEU A 228 24.36 6.14 16.71
CA LEU A 228 23.56 6.32 17.92
C LEU A 228 22.72 5.06 18.22
N PRO A 229 22.49 4.75 19.50
CA PRO A 229 21.63 3.63 19.88
C PRO A 229 20.20 3.83 19.36
N HIS A 230 19.55 2.73 18.96
CA HIS A 230 18.19 2.70 18.42
C HIS A 230 17.97 3.44 17.10
N PHE A 231 19.03 3.90 16.42
CA PHE A 231 18.92 4.61 15.14
C PHE A 231 18.10 3.81 14.11
N THR A 232 18.47 2.56 13.86
CA THR A 232 17.80 1.70 12.87
C THR A 232 16.34 1.48 13.23
N GLU A 233 16.04 1.27 14.52
CA GLU A 233 14.68 1.10 15.00
C GLU A 233 13.81 2.34 14.76
N ILE A 234 14.33 3.52 15.09
CA ILE A 234 13.61 4.78 14.98
C ILE A 234 13.36 5.10 13.50
N ILE A 235 14.38 5.03 12.64
CA ILE A 235 14.24 5.35 11.21
C ILE A 235 13.32 4.36 10.50
N SER A 236 13.45 3.06 10.78
CA SER A 236 12.56 2.04 10.21
C SER A 236 11.11 2.24 10.66
N THR A 237 10.90 2.62 11.92
CA THR A 237 9.57 2.95 12.44
C THR A 237 8.98 4.14 11.68
N LEU A 238 9.70 5.24 11.57
CA LEU A 238 9.22 6.44 10.88
C LEU A 238 8.93 6.19 9.39
N ALA A 239 9.76 5.37 8.74
CA ALA A 239 9.57 4.99 7.34
C ALA A 239 8.27 4.19 7.13
N LEU A 240 8.00 3.21 8.01
CA LEU A 240 6.94 2.22 7.82
C LEU A 240 5.59 2.59 8.42
N LEU A 241 5.52 3.62 9.28
CA LEU A 241 4.27 4.15 9.82
C LEU A 241 3.37 4.73 8.72
N ALA A 242 2.11 4.29 8.67
CA ALA A 242 1.12 4.86 7.74
C ALA A 242 0.64 6.26 8.16
N LYS A 243 0.67 6.54 9.46
CA LYS A 243 0.37 7.86 10.04
C LYS A 243 1.50 8.23 11.00
N PRO A 244 2.01 9.46 10.93
CA PRO A 244 3.14 9.85 11.75
C PRO A 244 2.77 9.91 13.23
N LEU A 245 3.72 9.55 14.09
CA LEU A 245 3.59 9.59 15.55
C LEU A 245 4.45 10.73 16.14
N PRO A 246 4.08 11.29 17.30
CA PRO A 246 4.96 12.17 18.05
C PRO A 246 6.17 11.41 18.63
N ILE A 247 7.18 12.15 19.09
CA ILE A 247 8.37 11.60 19.76
C ILE A 247 7.99 10.66 20.90
N SER A 248 7.07 11.10 21.77
CA SER A 248 6.54 10.31 22.87
C SER A 248 5.89 9.00 22.41
N GLY A 249 5.23 9.01 21.24
CA GLY A 249 4.61 7.83 20.65
C GLY A 249 5.62 6.86 20.06
N VAL A 250 6.65 7.34 19.36
CA VAL A 250 7.74 6.49 18.86
C VAL A 250 8.50 5.85 20.03
N ALA A 251 8.78 6.63 21.09
CA ALA A 251 9.45 6.16 22.28
C ALA A 251 8.65 5.08 23.02
N GLU A 252 7.33 5.28 23.20
CA GLU A 252 6.42 4.29 23.79
C GLU A 252 6.37 3.01 22.96
N LEU A 253 6.27 3.11 21.62
CA LEU A 253 6.18 1.97 20.72
C LEU A 253 7.43 1.09 20.74
N LEU A 254 8.61 1.73 20.81
CA LEU A 254 9.90 1.04 20.84
C LEU A 254 10.37 0.67 22.25
N ASP A 255 9.60 1.02 23.29
CA ASP A 255 9.95 0.87 24.71
C ASP A 255 11.32 1.49 25.07
N ILE A 256 11.57 2.71 24.57
CA ILE A 256 12.79 3.49 24.82
C ILE A 256 12.47 4.86 25.45
N GLN A 257 13.50 5.58 25.89
CA GLN A 257 13.32 6.94 26.40
C GLN A 257 13.10 7.94 25.26
N ALA A 258 12.21 8.91 25.44
CA ALA A 258 11.97 9.99 24.47
C ALA A 258 13.25 10.75 24.10
N SER A 259 14.16 10.94 25.07
CA SER A 259 15.46 11.57 24.84
C SER A 259 16.35 10.79 23.86
N ALA A 260 16.18 9.47 23.73
CA ALA A 260 16.91 8.68 22.73
C ALA A 260 16.37 8.94 21.32
N VAL A 261 15.04 9.09 21.18
CA VAL A 261 14.40 9.50 19.93
C VAL A 261 14.85 10.90 19.54
N ASP A 262 14.80 11.85 20.49
CA ASP A 262 15.29 13.22 20.26
C ASP A 262 16.74 13.24 19.81
N HIS A 263 17.63 12.50 20.50
CA HIS A 263 19.04 12.45 20.15
C HIS A 263 19.26 11.99 18.70
N VAL A 264 18.58 10.93 18.27
CA VAL A 264 18.66 10.46 16.88
C VAL A 264 18.12 11.51 15.91
N LEU A 265 17.01 12.18 16.22
CA LEU A 265 16.38 13.10 15.28
C LEU A 265 17.02 14.49 15.23
N LEU A 266 17.78 14.88 16.25
CA LEU A 266 18.48 16.17 16.31
C LEU A 266 19.38 16.41 15.10
N ASP A 267 20.18 15.42 14.71
CA ASP A 267 21.08 15.56 13.55
C ASP A 267 20.35 15.39 12.20
N LEU A 268 19.09 14.95 12.21
CA LEU A 268 18.29 14.67 11.01
C LEU A 268 17.29 15.78 10.67
N GLN A 269 17.36 16.92 11.37
CA GLN A 269 16.47 18.07 11.15
C GLN A 269 16.56 18.70 9.74
N ALA A 270 17.56 18.33 8.94
CA ALA A 270 17.62 18.72 7.52
C ALA A 270 16.57 18.00 6.67
N ILE A 271 16.19 16.77 7.05
CA ILE A 271 15.32 15.87 6.26
C ILE A 271 14.02 15.50 6.99
N VAL A 272 13.99 15.64 8.31
CA VAL A 272 12.82 15.40 9.18
C VAL A 272 12.41 16.71 9.88
N HIS A 273 11.10 16.95 9.97
CA HIS A 273 10.54 17.95 10.85
C HIS A 273 10.32 17.35 12.24
N VAL A 274 11.13 17.81 13.19
CA VAL A 274 11.01 17.50 14.62
C VAL A 274 10.22 18.62 15.29
N PRO A 275 8.99 18.37 15.76
CA PRO A 275 8.21 19.40 16.41
C PRO A 275 8.79 19.74 17.79
N GLY A 276 8.78 21.03 18.15
CA GLY A 276 9.24 21.49 19.48
C GLY A 276 8.31 21.16 20.65
N THR A 277 7.30 20.31 20.45
CA THR A 277 6.33 19.89 21.47
C THR A 277 5.98 18.41 21.29
N ASP A 278 5.81 17.68 22.38
CA ASP A 278 5.58 16.23 22.39
C ASP A 278 4.21 15.77 21.83
N ASN A 279 3.33 16.70 21.47
CA ASN A 279 1.99 16.39 20.96
C ASN A 279 1.90 16.40 19.43
N ALA A 280 2.88 16.98 18.75
CA ALA A 280 2.88 17.06 17.30
C ALA A 280 3.65 15.88 16.69
N PRO A 281 3.20 15.37 15.52
CA PRO A 281 3.82 14.21 14.90
C PRO A 281 5.14 14.55 14.21
N ILE A 282 6.08 13.60 14.22
CA ILE A 282 7.33 13.67 13.44
C ILE A 282 6.97 13.46 11.98
N THR A 283 7.34 14.40 11.10
CA THR A 283 7.01 14.32 9.68
C THR A 283 8.25 14.45 8.81
N PHE A 284 8.27 13.80 7.66
CA PHE A 284 9.33 14.02 6.67
C PHE A 284 9.04 15.31 5.91
N TYR A 285 10.07 16.07 5.53
CA TYR A 285 9.85 17.24 4.66
C TYR A 285 9.40 16.85 3.26
N HIS A 286 9.72 15.63 2.83
CA HIS A 286 9.38 15.14 1.51
C HIS A 286 9.16 13.63 1.54
N THR A 287 8.16 13.16 0.80
CA THR A 287 7.80 11.74 0.73
C THR A 287 8.87 10.86 0.09
N SER A 288 9.74 11.41 -0.78
CA SER A 288 10.85 10.64 -1.34
C SER A 288 11.85 10.15 -0.31
N LEU A 289 11.90 10.71 0.91
CA LEU A 289 12.70 10.12 1.99
C LEU A 289 12.12 8.77 2.42
N ARG A 290 10.79 8.64 2.47
CA ARG A 290 10.14 7.36 2.74
C ARG A 290 10.46 6.38 1.62
N ASP A 291 10.28 6.81 0.36
CA ASP A 291 10.54 5.97 -0.82
C ASP A 291 11.99 5.45 -0.82
N PHE A 292 12.94 6.33 -0.53
CA PHE A 292 14.35 5.99 -0.36
C PHE A 292 14.53 4.93 0.74
N LEU A 293 14.03 5.18 1.95
CA LEU A 293 14.18 4.26 3.09
C LEU A 293 13.49 2.91 2.89
N THR A 294 12.47 2.84 2.03
CA THR A 294 11.75 1.59 1.71
C THR A 294 12.20 0.96 0.39
N THR A 295 13.29 1.45 -0.23
CA THR A 295 13.86 0.88 -1.46
C THR A 295 15.30 0.43 -1.18
N GLU A 296 15.52 -0.88 -1.12
CA GLU A 296 16.83 -1.46 -0.74
C GLU A 296 17.97 -1.02 -1.66
N SER A 297 17.73 -1.00 -2.97
CA SER A 297 18.73 -0.60 -3.97
C SER A 297 19.15 0.87 -3.87
N GLN A 298 18.32 1.74 -3.27
CA GLN A 298 18.61 3.17 -3.10
C GLN A 298 19.24 3.45 -1.73
N SER A 299 18.63 2.94 -0.67
CA SER A 299 19.04 3.21 0.71
C SER A 299 20.20 2.36 1.23
N GLY A 300 20.47 1.20 0.61
CA GLY A 300 21.51 0.27 1.03
C GLY A 300 21.41 -0.05 2.52
N ARG A 301 22.41 0.36 3.30
CA ARG A 301 22.47 0.10 4.76
C ARG A 301 21.40 0.83 5.59
N PHE A 302 20.72 1.82 5.03
CA PHE A 302 19.64 2.56 5.71
C PHE A 302 18.26 2.01 5.39
N PHE A 303 18.18 0.91 4.63
CA PHE A 303 16.92 0.27 4.25
C PHE A 303 16.11 -0.17 5.48
N ALA A 304 14.83 0.18 5.48
CA ALA A 304 13.83 -0.26 6.45
C ALA A 304 13.19 -1.57 5.96
N PRO A 305 13.59 -2.74 6.49
CA PRO A 305 13.12 -4.01 5.98
C PRO A 305 11.64 -4.25 6.30
N LEU A 306 10.93 -4.92 5.40
CA LEU A 306 9.50 -5.27 5.58
C LEU A 306 9.26 -6.15 6.81
N SER A 307 10.25 -6.93 7.25
CA SER A 307 10.19 -7.72 8.49
C SER A 307 9.94 -6.86 9.74
N PHE A 308 10.28 -5.56 9.68
CA PHE A 308 10.06 -4.65 10.80
C PHE A 308 8.56 -4.38 11.07
N HIS A 309 7.67 -4.67 10.12
CA HIS A 309 6.23 -4.63 10.36
C HIS A 309 5.75 -5.59 11.46
N ALA A 310 6.42 -6.74 11.64
CA ALA A 310 6.13 -7.66 12.74
C ALA A 310 6.37 -6.98 14.09
N ARG A 311 7.54 -6.33 14.22
CA ARG A 311 7.93 -5.58 15.42
C ARG A 311 6.94 -4.47 15.73
N LEU A 312 6.51 -3.72 14.72
CA LEU A 312 5.50 -2.67 14.89
C LEU A 312 4.19 -3.24 15.41
N LEU A 313 3.66 -4.32 14.84
CA LEU A 313 2.43 -4.96 15.32
C LEU A 313 2.54 -5.44 16.76
N ILE A 314 3.64 -6.12 17.10
CA ILE A 314 3.91 -6.60 18.46
C ILE A 314 3.96 -5.42 19.43
N GLY A 315 4.67 -4.34 19.07
CA GLY A 315 4.77 -3.12 19.87
C GLY A 315 3.40 -2.46 20.09
N PHE A 316 2.60 -2.30 19.04
CA PHE A 316 1.26 -1.70 19.13
C PHE A 316 0.33 -2.50 20.06
N LEU A 317 0.26 -3.83 19.88
CA LEU A 317 -0.55 -4.70 20.73
C LEU A 317 -0.07 -4.69 22.18
N SER A 318 1.24 -4.65 22.39
CA SER A 318 1.83 -4.56 23.74
C SER A 318 1.45 -3.26 24.44
N CYS A 319 1.53 -2.13 23.74
CA CYS A 319 1.12 -0.82 24.27
C CYS A 319 -0.39 -0.79 24.56
N GLU A 320 -1.20 -1.32 23.65
CA GLU A 320 -2.64 -1.43 23.84
C GLU A 320 -3.00 -2.27 25.07
N LEU A 321 -2.37 -3.44 25.26
CA LEU A 321 -2.58 -4.28 26.44
C LEU A 321 -2.15 -3.59 27.73
N LYS A 322 -1.01 -2.91 27.73
CA LYS A 322 -0.52 -2.13 28.87
C LYS A 322 -1.53 -1.06 29.27
N ALA A 323 -2.04 -0.30 28.30
CA ALA A 323 -3.07 0.71 28.53
C ALA A 323 -4.39 0.09 29.05
N ARG A 324 -4.83 -1.04 28.47
CA ARG A 324 -6.05 -1.73 28.90
C ARG A 324 -5.97 -2.27 30.33
N ARG A 325 -4.82 -2.81 30.73
CA ARG A 325 -4.59 -3.29 32.11
C ARG A 325 -4.59 -2.17 33.14
N GLN A 326 -4.15 -0.97 32.74
CA GLN A 326 -4.11 0.21 33.61
C GLN A 326 -5.45 0.96 33.65
N ALA A 327 -6.29 0.82 32.63
CA ALA A 327 -7.58 1.48 32.54
C ALA A 327 -8.66 0.79 33.41
N PHE A 328 -9.09 1.45 34.49
CA PHE A 328 -10.31 1.05 35.23
C PHE A 328 -11.56 1.71 34.63
N GLY A 329 -12.46 0.92 34.03
CA GLY A 329 -13.80 1.36 33.62
C GLY A 329 -13.86 2.24 32.35
N PHE A 330 -14.82 3.18 32.29
CA PHE A 330 -15.14 4.04 31.12
C PHE A 330 -14.01 4.99 30.66
N TYR A 331 -12.83 4.96 31.29
CA TYR A 331 -11.72 5.89 31.08
C TYR A 331 -10.74 5.51 29.96
N PHE A 332 -11.03 4.50 29.14
CA PHE A 332 -10.24 4.15 27.94
C PHE A 332 -10.20 5.24 26.85
N ARG A 333 -10.64 6.48 27.13
CA ARG A 333 -10.69 7.60 26.18
C ARG A 333 -9.42 8.45 26.12
N GLN A 334 -8.56 8.45 27.15
CA GLN A 334 -7.25 9.11 27.08
C GLN A 334 -6.20 8.10 26.60
N GLN A 335 -6.25 7.81 25.30
CA GLN A 335 -5.32 6.90 24.65
C GLN A 335 -4.07 7.67 24.22
N THR A 336 -2.90 7.08 24.43
CA THR A 336 -1.66 7.56 23.82
C THR A 336 -1.77 7.51 22.29
N ALA A 337 -0.93 8.28 21.59
CA ALA A 337 -0.93 8.28 20.13
C ALA A 337 -0.72 6.87 19.53
N VAL A 338 0.07 6.03 20.22
CA VAL A 338 0.32 4.63 19.84
C VAL A 338 -0.94 3.78 19.94
N VAL A 339 -1.70 3.90 21.03
CA VAL A 339 -2.95 3.14 21.20
C VAL A 339 -4.00 3.60 20.19
N GLN A 340 -4.09 4.92 19.93
CA GLN A 340 -4.97 5.44 18.88
C GLN A 340 -4.59 4.90 17.49
N TYR A 341 -3.30 4.79 17.20
CA TYR A 341 -2.81 4.19 15.96
C TYR A 341 -3.19 2.71 15.87
N SER A 342 -2.95 1.93 16.93
CA SER A 342 -3.31 0.51 16.99
C SER A 342 -4.79 0.29 16.69
N VAL A 343 -5.66 0.99 17.43
CA VAL A 343 -7.12 0.87 17.30
C VAL A 343 -7.63 1.45 15.98
N GLY A 344 -6.95 2.46 15.44
CA GLY A 344 -7.33 3.21 14.23
C GLY A 344 -6.92 2.57 12.90
N GLY A 345 -6.53 1.29 12.90
CA GLY A 345 -6.16 0.54 11.69
C GLY A 345 -4.71 0.10 11.60
N GLY A 346 -3.91 0.26 12.66
CA GLY A 346 -2.52 -0.17 12.68
C GLY A 346 -2.33 -1.66 12.36
N TYR A 347 -3.25 -2.52 12.85
CA TYR A 347 -3.13 -3.97 12.63
C TYR A 347 -3.27 -4.36 11.14
N PRO A 348 -4.39 -4.09 10.45
CA PRO A 348 -4.53 -4.45 9.03
C PRO A 348 -3.41 -3.85 8.15
N THR A 349 -2.98 -2.62 8.42
CA THR A 349 -1.91 -1.97 7.65
C THR A 349 -0.60 -2.74 7.69
N HIS A 350 -0.10 -3.07 8.89
CA HIS A 350 1.20 -3.73 9.02
C HIS A 350 1.11 -5.24 8.76
N TRP A 351 -0.05 -5.85 8.97
CA TRP A 351 -0.30 -7.24 8.55
C TRP A 351 -0.20 -7.37 7.03
N ASN A 352 -0.94 -6.55 6.27
CA ASN A 352 -0.99 -6.65 4.81
C ASN A 352 0.37 -6.32 4.15
N ARG A 353 1.15 -5.41 4.75
CA ARG A 353 2.47 -5.02 4.20
C ARG A 353 3.61 -5.95 4.62
N GLY A 354 3.45 -6.70 5.72
CA GLY A 354 4.57 -7.39 6.36
C GLY A 354 4.41 -8.89 6.56
N SER A 355 3.18 -9.43 6.54
CA SER A 355 2.89 -10.80 6.99
C SER A 355 3.70 -11.89 6.28
N ALA A 356 4.03 -11.69 5.00
CA ALA A 356 4.88 -12.62 4.24
C ALA A 356 6.31 -12.77 4.80
N MET A 357 6.77 -11.81 5.61
CA MET A 357 8.11 -11.78 6.21
C MET A 357 8.11 -12.12 7.70
N PHE A 358 6.95 -12.45 8.28
CA PHE A 358 6.85 -12.74 9.71
C PHE A 358 7.48 -14.09 10.02
N THR A 359 8.30 -14.16 11.05
CA THR A 359 8.89 -15.43 11.48
C THR A 359 7.89 -16.22 12.32
N HIS A 360 8.16 -17.52 12.50
CA HIS A 360 7.42 -18.37 13.43
C HIS A 360 7.30 -17.73 14.84
N ASN A 361 8.40 -17.20 15.37
CA ASN A 361 8.43 -16.58 16.70
C ASN A 361 7.62 -15.28 16.76
N ASP A 362 7.60 -14.49 15.67
CA ASP A 362 6.77 -13.29 15.60
C ASP A 362 5.29 -13.65 15.68
N LEU A 363 4.87 -14.69 14.95
CA LEU A 363 3.49 -15.18 14.95
C LEU A 363 3.09 -15.73 16.33
N GLU A 364 3.94 -16.52 16.98
CA GLU A 364 3.68 -17.01 18.35
C GLU A 364 3.48 -15.84 19.34
N THR A 365 4.35 -14.84 19.26
CA THR A 365 4.26 -13.64 20.10
C THR A 365 2.95 -12.87 19.83
N LEU A 366 2.61 -12.65 18.55
CA LEU A 366 1.37 -11.99 18.14
C LEU A 366 0.13 -12.74 18.63
N ILE A 367 0.10 -14.06 18.46
CA ILE A 367 -1.01 -14.92 18.91
C ILE A 367 -1.19 -14.80 20.42
N GLN A 368 -0.11 -14.81 21.19
CA GLN A 368 -0.16 -14.66 22.64
C GLN A 368 -0.76 -13.30 23.04
N LEU A 369 -0.29 -12.20 22.43
CA LEU A 369 -0.82 -10.86 22.69
C LEU A 369 -2.30 -10.73 22.26
N LEU A 370 -2.69 -11.34 21.14
CA LEU A 370 -4.07 -11.33 20.67
C LEU A 370 -5.00 -12.11 21.59
N ARG A 371 -4.58 -13.26 22.12
CA ARG A 371 -5.33 -14.02 23.13
C ARG A 371 -5.60 -13.18 24.37
N GLU A 372 -4.57 -12.51 24.89
CA GLU A 372 -4.73 -11.63 26.05
C GLU A 372 -5.64 -10.42 25.74
N THR A 373 -5.55 -9.89 24.53
CA THR A 373 -6.38 -8.77 24.09
C THR A 373 -7.86 -9.18 24.05
N VAL A 374 -8.14 -10.37 23.52
CA VAL A 374 -9.49 -10.95 23.50
C VAL A 374 -10.05 -11.12 24.90
N GLU A 375 -9.26 -11.51 25.89
CA GLU A 375 -9.73 -11.67 27.27
C GLU A 375 -10.13 -10.33 27.91
N LEU A 376 -9.37 -9.26 27.64
CA LEU A 376 -9.61 -7.93 28.21
C LEU A 376 -10.71 -7.12 27.50
N LEU A 377 -11.04 -7.45 26.24
CA LEU A 377 -12.04 -6.71 25.48
C LEU A 377 -13.48 -7.00 25.98
N PRO A 378 -14.37 -6.00 26.03
CA PRO A 378 -15.79 -6.26 26.25
C PRO A 378 -16.38 -7.06 25.08
N VAL A 379 -17.42 -7.87 25.33
CA VAL A 379 -18.01 -8.82 24.35
C VAL A 379 -18.29 -8.18 22.98
N GLY A 380 -18.80 -6.95 22.93
CA GLY A 380 -19.13 -6.24 21.69
C GLY A 380 -17.92 -5.82 20.84
N PHE A 381 -16.70 -5.85 21.38
CA PHE A 381 -15.47 -5.43 20.69
C PHE A 381 -14.53 -6.61 20.38
N LYS A 382 -14.85 -7.83 20.80
CA LYS A 382 -13.97 -9.01 20.60
C LYS A 382 -13.90 -9.48 19.15
N SER A 383 -14.89 -9.17 18.31
CA SER A 383 -15.01 -9.74 16.95
C SER A 383 -13.76 -9.50 16.09
N ASN A 384 -13.20 -8.28 16.10
CA ASN A 384 -12.01 -7.97 15.31
C ASN A 384 -10.75 -8.60 15.88
N ALA A 385 -10.59 -8.60 17.21
CA ALA A 385 -9.45 -9.26 17.87
C ALA A 385 -9.47 -10.78 17.63
N PHE A 386 -10.65 -11.41 17.66
CA PHE A 386 -10.81 -12.80 17.25
C PHE A 386 -10.47 -13.03 15.78
N ASN A 387 -10.88 -12.13 14.87
CA ASN A 387 -10.53 -12.28 13.45
C ASN A 387 -9.02 -12.25 13.23
N ASN A 388 -8.34 -11.28 13.85
CA ASN A 388 -6.88 -11.17 13.82
C ASN A 388 -6.19 -12.40 14.42
N LEU A 389 -6.72 -12.94 15.52
CA LEU A 389 -6.23 -14.17 16.13
C LEU A 389 -6.36 -15.37 15.18
N GLY A 390 -7.51 -15.51 14.52
CA GLY A 390 -7.74 -16.58 13.54
C GLY A 390 -6.75 -16.51 12.37
N ILE A 391 -6.57 -15.32 11.79
CA ILE A 391 -5.62 -15.10 10.68
C ILE A 391 -4.18 -15.42 11.12
N ALA A 392 -3.76 -14.97 12.31
CA ALA A 392 -2.44 -15.26 12.84
C ALA A 392 -2.21 -16.76 13.08
N LEU A 393 -3.21 -17.48 13.60
CA LEU A 393 -3.17 -18.94 13.78
C LEU A 393 -3.07 -19.68 12.44
N SER A 394 -3.86 -19.28 11.43
CA SER A 394 -3.76 -19.85 10.08
C SER A 394 -2.37 -19.62 9.45
N SER A 395 -1.76 -18.46 9.71
CA SER A 395 -0.41 -18.16 9.24
C SER A 395 0.65 -18.98 9.98
N LEU A 396 0.50 -19.19 11.29
CA LEU A 396 1.40 -20.07 12.06
C LEU A 396 1.31 -21.52 11.58
N PHE A 397 0.09 -21.99 11.28
CA PHE A 397 -0.13 -23.32 10.70
C PHE A 397 0.64 -23.55 9.40
N ALA A 398 0.78 -22.52 8.56
CA ALA A 398 1.57 -22.63 7.33
C ALA A 398 3.06 -22.97 7.60
N TYR A 399 3.58 -22.60 8.78
CA TYR A 399 4.95 -22.94 9.22
C TYR A 399 5.03 -24.29 9.95
N ASP A 400 4.18 -24.51 10.95
CA ASP A 400 4.32 -25.65 11.88
C ASP A 400 3.54 -26.91 11.45
N ARG A 401 2.56 -26.76 10.54
CA ARG A 401 1.60 -27.80 10.13
C ARG A 401 0.91 -28.50 11.31
N SER A 402 0.72 -27.79 12.41
CA SER A 402 0.12 -28.30 13.65
C SER A 402 -1.40 -28.39 13.54
N THR A 403 -1.94 -29.61 13.67
CA THR A 403 -3.39 -29.85 13.62
C THR A 403 -4.16 -29.01 14.66
N SER A 404 -3.64 -28.90 15.88
CA SER A 404 -4.31 -28.12 16.93
C SER A 404 -4.38 -26.63 16.60
N THR A 405 -3.35 -26.09 15.93
CA THR A 405 -3.28 -24.67 15.55
C THR A 405 -4.36 -24.34 14.52
N ILE A 406 -4.51 -25.15 13.47
CA ILE A 406 -5.52 -24.92 12.44
C ILE A 406 -6.95 -25.21 12.94
N GLU A 407 -7.14 -26.22 13.80
CA GLU A 407 -8.44 -26.48 14.45
C GLU A 407 -8.87 -25.31 15.36
N GLU A 408 -7.91 -24.69 16.07
CA GLU A 408 -8.16 -23.48 16.83
C GLU A 408 -8.55 -22.32 15.90
N ALA A 409 -7.82 -22.11 14.81
CA ALA A 409 -8.14 -21.07 13.82
C ALA A 409 -9.57 -21.20 13.30
N VAL A 410 -9.97 -22.40 12.86
CA VAL A 410 -11.34 -22.70 12.40
C VAL A 410 -12.37 -22.44 13.51
N SER A 411 -12.09 -22.86 14.75
CA SER A 411 -12.96 -22.60 15.91
C SER A 411 -13.15 -21.11 16.16
N ILE A 412 -12.08 -20.31 16.06
CA ILE A 412 -12.11 -18.86 16.20
C ILE A 412 -12.90 -18.22 15.05
N HIS A 413 -12.64 -18.57 13.79
CA HIS A 413 -13.37 -18.03 12.64
C HIS A 413 -14.87 -18.34 12.70
N ARG A 414 -15.26 -19.54 13.16
CA ARG A 414 -16.68 -19.86 13.42
C ARG A 414 -17.31 -18.94 14.48
N LYS A 415 -16.58 -18.59 15.54
CA LYS A 415 -17.06 -17.62 16.56
C LYS A 415 -17.24 -16.23 15.96
N VAL A 416 -16.29 -15.77 15.14
CA VAL A 416 -16.38 -14.47 14.46
C VAL A 416 -17.59 -14.45 13.53
N LEU A 417 -17.77 -15.48 12.71
CA LEU A 417 -18.90 -15.56 11.78
C LEU A 417 -20.27 -15.54 12.50
N ARG A 418 -20.39 -16.22 13.66
CA ARG A 418 -21.61 -16.18 14.48
C ARG A 418 -21.91 -14.77 15.03
N SER A 419 -20.89 -13.94 15.23
CA SER A 419 -21.06 -12.54 15.67
C SER A 419 -21.46 -11.58 14.53
N ARG A 420 -21.41 -12.05 13.27
CA ARG A 420 -21.65 -11.25 12.06
C ARG A 420 -22.89 -11.79 11.32
N PRO A 421 -24.11 -11.32 11.65
CA PRO A 421 -25.34 -11.77 10.98
C PRO A 421 -25.34 -11.47 9.48
N TYR A 422 -26.31 -12.00 8.72
CA TYR A 422 -26.33 -11.93 7.24
C TYR A 422 -26.05 -10.54 6.66
N LEU A 423 -26.68 -9.49 7.21
CA LEU A 423 -26.51 -8.10 6.76
C LEU A 423 -25.30 -7.37 7.36
N HIS A 424 -24.42 -8.09 8.07
CA HIS A 424 -23.23 -7.48 8.65
C HIS A 424 -22.20 -7.18 7.55
N PRO A 425 -21.65 -5.95 7.48
CA PRO A 425 -20.77 -5.52 6.38
C PRO A 425 -19.57 -6.44 6.21
N TYR A 426 -18.97 -6.91 7.31
CA TYR A 426 -17.77 -7.77 7.28
C TYR A 426 -18.06 -9.29 7.25
N ARG A 427 -19.31 -9.71 6.98
CA ARG A 427 -19.63 -11.14 6.95
C ARG A 427 -18.88 -11.86 5.82
N HIS A 428 -18.79 -11.25 4.64
CA HIS A 428 -18.10 -11.81 3.48
C HIS A 428 -16.59 -12.02 3.71
N TYR A 429 -15.96 -11.24 4.59
CA TYR A 429 -14.58 -11.47 5.02
C TYR A 429 -14.49 -12.70 5.92
N SER A 430 -15.31 -12.79 6.96
CA SER A 430 -15.28 -13.94 7.88
C SER A 430 -15.63 -15.27 7.22
N LEU A 431 -16.53 -15.24 6.24
CA LEU A 431 -16.83 -16.41 5.41
C LEU A 431 -15.62 -16.84 4.60
N ASN A 432 -14.93 -15.89 3.98
CA ASN A 432 -13.72 -16.17 3.22
C ASN A 432 -12.60 -16.73 4.12
N ASP A 433 -12.32 -16.08 5.26
CA ASP A 433 -11.28 -16.52 6.20
C ASP A 433 -11.58 -17.91 6.77
N LEU A 434 -12.84 -18.18 7.14
CA LEU A 434 -13.27 -19.50 7.59
C LEU A 434 -13.13 -20.55 6.48
N GLY A 435 -13.54 -20.22 5.25
CA GLY A 435 -13.41 -21.09 4.09
C GLY A 435 -11.96 -21.48 3.82
N SER A 436 -11.05 -20.50 3.84
CA SER A 436 -9.61 -20.73 3.66
C SER A 436 -9.03 -21.59 4.78
N ALA A 437 -9.39 -21.34 6.05
CA ALA A 437 -8.92 -22.16 7.17
C ALA A 437 -9.43 -23.62 7.08
N LEU A 438 -10.69 -23.83 6.66
CA LEU A 438 -11.25 -25.16 6.43
C LEU A 438 -10.61 -25.87 5.24
N HIS A 439 -10.29 -25.14 4.18
CA HIS A 439 -9.58 -25.66 3.02
C HIS A 439 -8.15 -26.09 3.39
N SER A 440 -7.40 -25.28 4.14
CA SER A 440 -6.09 -25.69 4.67
C SER A 440 -6.18 -26.89 5.62
N LEU A 441 -7.24 -26.99 6.42
CA LEU A 441 -7.48 -28.16 7.27
C LEU A 441 -7.78 -29.41 6.45
N PHE A 442 -8.52 -29.28 5.35
CA PHE A 442 -8.72 -30.36 4.38
C PHE A 442 -7.41 -30.80 3.74
N GLU A 443 -6.57 -29.88 3.25
CA GLU A 443 -5.27 -30.23 2.66
C GLU A 443 -4.39 -31.03 3.64
N HIS A 444 -4.51 -30.74 4.93
CA HIS A 444 -3.76 -31.40 6.00
C HIS A 444 -4.25 -32.82 6.33
N ASN A 445 -5.57 -33.04 6.38
CA ASN A 445 -6.15 -34.29 6.88
C ASN A 445 -7.03 -35.05 5.88
N GLN A 446 -7.21 -34.53 4.67
CA GLN A 446 -8.03 -35.06 3.58
C GLN A 446 -9.49 -35.36 3.99
N CYS A 447 -10.01 -34.69 5.02
CA CYS A 447 -11.38 -34.91 5.46
C CYS A 447 -12.36 -34.12 4.58
N VAL A 448 -13.07 -34.84 3.71
CA VAL A 448 -14.02 -34.30 2.72
C VAL A 448 -15.04 -33.31 3.33
N SER A 449 -15.50 -33.55 4.57
CA SER A 449 -16.45 -32.65 5.22
C SER A 449 -15.92 -31.21 5.41
N HIS A 450 -14.60 -31.04 5.55
CA HIS A 450 -13.98 -29.71 5.66
C HIS A 450 -13.99 -28.97 4.33
N ILE A 451 -13.69 -29.63 3.20
CA ILE A 451 -13.73 -28.99 1.89
C ILE A 451 -15.16 -28.66 1.45
N GLU A 452 -16.14 -29.51 1.80
CA GLU A 452 -17.56 -29.23 1.57
C GLU A 452 -18.02 -27.99 2.36
N GLU A 453 -17.62 -27.87 3.62
CA GLU A 453 -17.91 -26.67 4.42
C GLU A 453 -17.19 -25.44 3.84
N ALA A 454 -15.92 -25.57 3.43
CA ALA A 454 -15.16 -24.49 2.79
C ALA A 454 -15.84 -23.96 1.53
N ILE A 455 -16.27 -24.84 0.63
CA ILE A 455 -17.02 -24.51 -0.59
C ILE A 455 -18.31 -23.77 -0.24
N SER A 456 -19.05 -24.22 0.78
CA SER A 456 -20.27 -23.55 1.26
C SER A 456 -19.97 -22.11 1.72
N MET A 457 -18.90 -21.91 2.51
CA MET A 457 -18.49 -20.59 2.98
C MET A 457 -18.07 -19.68 1.83
N HIS A 458 -17.29 -20.19 0.87
CA HIS A 458 -16.85 -19.40 -0.29
C HIS A 458 -18.01 -19.05 -1.23
N ARG A 459 -18.99 -19.94 -1.44
CA ARG A 459 -20.22 -19.62 -2.20
C ARG A 459 -21.02 -18.52 -1.53
N GLU A 460 -21.22 -18.58 -0.21
CA GLU A 460 -21.90 -17.51 0.52
C GLU A 460 -21.12 -16.20 0.41
N ALA A 461 -19.79 -16.23 0.58
CA ALA A 461 -18.94 -15.04 0.43
C ALA A 461 -19.07 -14.41 -0.97
N LEU A 462 -19.05 -15.23 -2.03
CA LEU A 462 -19.21 -14.79 -3.42
C LEU A 462 -20.60 -14.17 -3.66
N SER A 463 -21.66 -14.72 -3.05
CA SER A 463 -23.03 -14.20 -3.17
C SER A 463 -23.19 -12.80 -2.55
N LEU A 464 -22.36 -12.47 -1.55
CA LEU A 464 -22.33 -11.17 -0.89
C LEU A 464 -21.45 -10.14 -1.61
N ARG A 465 -20.71 -10.54 -2.65
CA ARG A 465 -19.79 -9.67 -3.41
C ARG A 465 -20.30 -9.50 -4.84
N PRO A 466 -21.13 -8.48 -5.15
CA PRO A 466 -21.67 -8.28 -6.50
C PRO A 466 -20.56 -8.10 -7.56
N HIS A 467 -20.90 -8.16 -8.85
CA HIS A 467 -19.91 -8.17 -9.94
C HIS A 467 -18.88 -7.02 -9.88
N ALA A 468 -19.31 -5.82 -9.48
CA ALA A 468 -18.43 -4.64 -9.35
C ALA A 468 -17.63 -4.57 -8.02
N HIS A 469 -17.74 -5.58 -7.16
CA HIS A 469 -17.07 -5.58 -5.86
C HIS A 469 -15.57 -5.87 -6.01
N ARG A 470 -14.72 -5.01 -5.44
CA ARG A 470 -13.25 -5.09 -5.58
C ARG A 470 -12.64 -6.45 -5.21
N LEU A 471 -13.18 -7.11 -4.19
CA LEU A 471 -12.72 -8.42 -3.72
C LEU A 471 -13.47 -9.61 -4.35
N ARG A 472 -14.25 -9.41 -5.42
CA ARG A 472 -14.97 -10.53 -6.04
C ARG A 472 -14.00 -11.58 -6.58
N HIS A 473 -12.88 -11.12 -7.16
CA HIS A 473 -11.83 -11.99 -7.69
C HIS A 473 -11.31 -12.99 -6.63
N ASP A 474 -11.07 -12.56 -5.39
CA ASP A 474 -10.58 -13.42 -4.30
C ASP A 474 -11.55 -14.58 -4.02
N SER A 475 -12.85 -14.27 -4.00
CA SER A 475 -13.87 -15.29 -3.76
C SER A 475 -14.01 -16.25 -4.93
N LEU A 476 -13.90 -15.77 -6.18
CA LEU A 476 -13.88 -16.63 -7.36
C LEU A 476 -12.68 -17.58 -7.33
N ASN A 477 -11.50 -17.04 -7.03
CA ASN A 477 -10.26 -17.83 -6.92
C ASN A 477 -10.36 -18.88 -5.81
N ASN A 478 -10.68 -18.49 -4.58
CA ASN A 478 -10.76 -19.42 -3.45
C ASN A 478 -11.81 -20.51 -3.66
N LEU A 479 -12.99 -20.15 -4.20
CA LEU A 479 -14.03 -21.14 -4.51
C LEU A 479 -13.58 -22.12 -5.60
N SER A 480 -12.95 -21.62 -6.67
CA SER A 480 -12.47 -22.48 -7.76
C SER A 480 -11.40 -23.47 -7.31
N ILE A 481 -10.47 -23.05 -6.43
CA ILE A 481 -9.45 -23.92 -5.86
C ILE A 481 -10.09 -25.00 -4.98
N ALA A 482 -11.03 -24.61 -4.12
CA ALA A 482 -11.71 -25.55 -3.25
C ALA A 482 -12.49 -26.62 -4.04
N LEU A 483 -13.17 -26.22 -5.12
CA LEU A 483 -13.85 -27.13 -6.04
C LEU A 483 -12.87 -28.05 -6.77
N TYR A 484 -11.76 -27.51 -7.29
CA TYR A 484 -10.74 -28.31 -7.96
C TYR A 484 -10.13 -29.35 -7.02
N ASN A 485 -9.78 -28.99 -5.79
CA ASN A 485 -9.23 -29.93 -4.82
C ASN A 485 -10.24 -31.01 -4.41
N ARG A 486 -11.53 -30.68 -4.34
CA ARG A 486 -12.58 -31.69 -4.13
C ARG A 486 -12.75 -32.60 -5.33
N PHE A 487 -12.61 -32.07 -6.56
CA PHE A 487 -12.55 -32.89 -7.77
C PHE A 487 -11.35 -33.85 -7.75
N ASP A 488 -10.16 -33.39 -7.35
CA ASP A 488 -8.96 -34.24 -7.32
C ASP A 488 -9.15 -35.43 -6.37
N GLU A 489 -9.79 -35.20 -5.23
CA GLU A 489 -10.06 -36.23 -4.23
C GLU A 489 -11.24 -37.17 -4.61
N LEU A 490 -12.33 -36.63 -5.18
CA LEU A 490 -13.59 -37.39 -5.38
C LEU A 490 -13.88 -37.75 -6.84
N GLY A 491 -13.19 -37.13 -7.81
CA GLY A 491 -13.40 -37.31 -9.24
C GLY A 491 -14.70 -36.69 -9.80
N SER A 492 -15.32 -35.74 -9.09
CA SER A 492 -16.58 -35.08 -9.47
C SER A 492 -16.37 -34.11 -10.65
N ILE A 493 -16.72 -34.53 -11.87
CA ILE A 493 -16.48 -33.70 -13.07
C ILE A 493 -17.24 -32.36 -13.02
N GLU A 494 -18.41 -32.34 -12.37
CA GLU A 494 -19.19 -31.14 -12.16
C GLU A 494 -18.43 -30.07 -11.35
N ASP A 495 -17.58 -30.49 -10.40
CA ASP A 495 -16.75 -29.56 -9.63
C ASP A 495 -15.65 -28.95 -10.48
N LEU A 496 -15.04 -29.75 -11.37
CA LEU A 496 -14.05 -29.25 -12.32
C LEU A 496 -14.67 -28.26 -13.32
N ASP A 497 -15.87 -28.56 -13.82
CA ASP A 497 -16.60 -27.66 -14.71
C ASP A 497 -16.97 -26.33 -14.04
N GLU A 498 -17.43 -26.38 -12.78
CA GLU A 498 -17.71 -25.16 -12.01
C GLU A 498 -16.43 -24.37 -11.72
N ALA A 499 -15.32 -25.03 -11.37
CA ALA A 499 -14.03 -24.39 -11.14
C ALA A 499 -13.52 -23.65 -12.40
N ILE A 500 -13.62 -24.27 -13.58
CA ILE A 500 -13.28 -23.66 -14.87
C ILE A 500 -14.18 -22.44 -15.14
N SER A 501 -15.49 -22.56 -14.91
CA SER A 501 -16.42 -21.43 -15.10
C SER A 501 -16.09 -20.24 -14.20
N LEU A 502 -15.73 -20.49 -12.94
CA LEU A 502 -15.36 -19.44 -11.99
C LEU A 502 -14.05 -18.75 -12.37
N ARG A 503 -13.06 -19.50 -12.87
CA ARG A 503 -11.79 -18.93 -13.39
C ARG A 503 -12.01 -18.09 -14.63
N ARG A 504 -12.90 -18.52 -15.54
CA ARG A 504 -13.30 -17.69 -16.69
C ARG A 504 -13.98 -16.39 -16.23
N GLU A 505 -14.90 -16.46 -15.26
CA GLU A 505 -15.49 -15.25 -14.68
C GLU A 505 -14.43 -14.33 -14.05
N ALA A 506 -13.42 -14.90 -13.39
CA ALA A 506 -12.34 -14.12 -12.78
C ALA A 506 -11.51 -13.35 -13.82
N LEU A 507 -11.40 -13.82 -15.08
CA LEU A 507 -10.75 -13.09 -16.17
C LEU A 507 -11.55 -11.87 -16.68
N GLU A 508 -12.86 -11.85 -16.44
CA GLU A 508 -13.75 -10.74 -16.83
C GLU A 508 -13.78 -9.60 -15.79
N VAL A 509 -13.26 -9.85 -14.59
CA VAL A 509 -13.20 -8.86 -13.51
C VAL A 509 -11.79 -8.23 -13.49
N PRO A 510 -11.65 -6.90 -13.40
CA PRO A 510 -10.34 -6.26 -13.26
C PRO A 510 -9.58 -6.81 -12.04
N HIS A 511 -8.36 -7.34 -12.24
CA HIS A 511 -7.59 -7.97 -11.17
C HIS A 511 -6.06 -7.87 -11.39
N PRO A 512 -5.27 -7.59 -10.33
CA PRO A 512 -3.79 -7.49 -10.38
C PRO A 512 -3.03 -8.77 -10.74
N SER A 513 -3.58 -9.98 -10.57
CA SER A 513 -2.91 -11.25 -10.93
C SER A 513 -3.70 -12.04 -11.98
N ARG A 514 -3.80 -11.46 -13.18
CA ARG A 514 -4.38 -12.15 -14.36
C ARG A 514 -3.60 -13.41 -14.68
N ASP A 515 -2.27 -13.35 -14.57
CA ASP A 515 -1.35 -14.46 -14.78
C ASP A 515 -1.70 -15.72 -13.96
N ASN A 516 -1.91 -15.58 -12.65
CA ASN A 516 -2.31 -16.70 -11.79
C ASN A 516 -3.65 -17.32 -12.21
N THR A 517 -4.56 -16.52 -12.77
CA THR A 517 -5.86 -16.99 -13.24
C THR A 517 -5.74 -17.75 -14.56
N LEU A 518 -4.95 -17.23 -15.51
CA LEU A 518 -4.63 -17.90 -16.76
C LEU A 518 -3.96 -19.26 -16.52
N LEU A 519 -3.01 -19.28 -15.57
CA LEU A 519 -2.26 -20.47 -15.21
C LEU A 519 -3.17 -21.58 -14.65
N ALA A 520 -4.00 -21.23 -13.66
CA ALA A 520 -4.95 -22.17 -13.08
C ALA A 520 -5.98 -22.67 -14.12
N LEU A 521 -6.44 -21.78 -15.01
CA LEU A 521 -7.39 -22.15 -16.05
C LEU A 521 -6.77 -23.13 -17.06
N ALA A 522 -5.52 -22.92 -17.48
CA ALA A 522 -4.79 -23.85 -18.34
C ALA A 522 -4.65 -25.24 -17.69
N GLN A 523 -4.29 -25.29 -16.40
CA GLN A 523 -4.19 -26.54 -15.65
C GLN A 523 -5.55 -27.27 -15.53
N TYR A 524 -6.63 -26.54 -15.24
CA TYR A 524 -7.96 -27.15 -15.09
C TYR A 524 -8.47 -27.69 -16.43
N LEU A 525 -8.22 -26.98 -17.53
CA LEU A 525 -8.57 -27.41 -18.88
C LEU A 525 -7.76 -28.62 -19.34
N GLU A 526 -6.45 -28.67 -19.07
CA GLU A 526 -5.63 -29.86 -19.30
C GLU A 526 -6.16 -31.07 -18.51
N THR A 527 -6.46 -30.89 -17.23
CA THR A 527 -7.04 -31.95 -16.40
C THR A 527 -8.36 -32.44 -16.97
N ARG A 528 -9.24 -31.53 -17.45
CA ARG A 528 -10.50 -31.90 -18.08
C ARG A 528 -10.30 -32.62 -19.40
N TYR A 529 -9.31 -32.21 -20.21
CA TYR A 529 -8.90 -32.93 -21.42
C TYR A 529 -8.52 -34.37 -21.11
N HIS A 530 -7.68 -34.61 -20.10
CA HIS A 530 -7.29 -35.98 -19.72
C HIS A 530 -8.48 -36.86 -19.26
N LYS A 531 -9.55 -36.25 -18.73
CA LYS A 531 -10.75 -36.99 -18.29
C LYS A 531 -11.79 -37.18 -19.38
N ALA A 532 -12.00 -36.18 -20.22
CA ALA A 532 -13.12 -36.12 -21.17
C ALA A 532 -12.71 -36.14 -22.65
N GLY A 533 -11.43 -35.94 -22.96
CA GLY A 533 -10.88 -35.94 -24.33
C GLY A 533 -11.29 -34.74 -25.19
N SER A 534 -11.72 -33.64 -24.59
CA SER A 534 -12.17 -32.43 -25.32
C SER A 534 -10.98 -31.67 -25.90
N ILE A 535 -10.73 -31.81 -27.20
CA ILE A 535 -9.63 -31.12 -27.89
C ILE A 535 -9.69 -29.59 -27.73
N VAL A 536 -10.89 -29.03 -27.61
CA VAL A 536 -11.12 -27.59 -27.41
C VAL A 536 -10.48 -27.12 -26.11
N ASP A 537 -10.50 -27.94 -25.05
CA ASP A 537 -9.89 -27.60 -23.77
C ASP A 537 -8.37 -27.54 -23.88
N LEU A 538 -7.78 -28.48 -24.65
CA LEU A 538 -6.35 -28.51 -24.90
C LEU A 538 -5.91 -27.29 -25.74
N GLU A 539 -6.68 -26.93 -26.75
CA GLU A 539 -6.43 -25.72 -27.57
C GLU A 539 -6.50 -24.44 -26.73
N GLU A 540 -7.50 -24.33 -25.85
CA GLU A 540 -7.68 -23.16 -24.98
C GLU A 540 -6.56 -23.09 -23.91
N ALA A 541 -6.16 -24.22 -23.31
CA ALA A 541 -5.04 -24.28 -22.37
C ALA A 541 -3.72 -23.81 -23.00
N ILE A 542 -3.42 -24.25 -24.24
CA ILE A 542 -2.27 -23.80 -25.01
C ILE A 542 -2.33 -22.28 -25.24
N SER A 543 -3.50 -21.75 -25.60
CA SER A 543 -3.68 -20.31 -25.83
C SER A 543 -3.35 -19.49 -24.57
N PHE A 544 -3.80 -19.92 -23.39
CA PHE A 544 -3.52 -19.22 -22.14
C PHE A 544 -2.04 -19.31 -21.72
N LEU A 545 -1.38 -20.45 -21.95
CA LEU A 545 0.06 -20.56 -21.70
C LEU A 545 0.88 -19.67 -22.64
N ARG A 546 0.45 -19.51 -23.90
CA ARG A 546 1.07 -18.54 -24.83
C ARG A 546 0.90 -17.10 -24.34
N GLU A 547 -0.33 -16.70 -23.97
CA GLU A 547 -0.59 -15.37 -23.40
C GLU A 547 0.31 -15.12 -22.17
N LEU A 548 0.42 -16.09 -21.27
CA LEU A 548 1.31 -16.00 -20.10
C LEU A 548 2.77 -15.75 -20.48
N VAL A 549 3.31 -16.53 -21.40
CA VAL A 549 4.71 -16.42 -21.83
C VAL A 549 4.97 -15.12 -22.56
N VAL A 550 4.03 -14.62 -23.36
CA VAL A 550 4.20 -13.41 -24.17
C VAL A 550 3.99 -12.14 -23.36
N GLU A 551 2.94 -12.10 -22.52
CA GLU A 551 2.50 -10.86 -21.87
C GLU A 551 2.95 -10.72 -20.40
N HIS A 552 3.20 -11.83 -19.70
CA HIS A 552 3.42 -11.81 -18.25
C HIS A 552 4.81 -12.31 -17.83
N TYR A 553 5.26 -13.44 -18.35
CA TYR A 553 6.50 -14.10 -17.94
C TYR A 553 7.64 -13.76 -18.89
N LEU A 554 8.00 -12.48 -18.99
CA LEU A 554 9.08 -11.98 -19.86
C LEU A 554 10.44 -12.62 -19.52
N GLU A 555 11.43 -12.43 -20.40
CA GLU A 555 12.78 -12.97 -20.23
C GLU A 555 13.36 -12.61 -18.84
N GLY A 556 13.82 -13.64 -18.10
CA GLY A 556 14.31 -13.50 -16.73
C GLY A 556 13.25 -13.70 -15.63
N HIS A 557 11.97 -13.91 -15.96
CA HIS A 557 10.94 -14.24 -14.96
C HIS A 557 11.09 -15.70 -14.45
N ASP A 558 11.05 -15.90 -13.13
CA ASP A 558 11.31 -17.20 -12.48
C ASP A 558 10.40 -18.33 -12.98
N TYR A 559 9.14 -18.00 -13.32
CA TYR A 559 8.15 -18.98 -13.78
C TYR A 559 8.13 -19.19 -15.30
N ARG A 560 8.90 -18.42 -16.09
CA ARG A 560 8.91 -18.53 -17.56
C ARG A 560 9.34 -19.92 -18.02
N GLY A 561 10.44 -20.44 -17.48
CA GLY A 561 10.97 -21.76 -17.86
C GLY A 561 9.99 -22.90 -17.58
N TRP A 562 9.24 -22.81 -16.48
CA TRP A 562 8.18 -23.77 -16.17
C TRP A 562 7.02 -23.65 -17.19
N ALA A 563 6.54 -22.44 -17.47
CA ALA A 563 5.42 -22.23 -18.39
C ALA A 563 5.75 -22.69 -19.82
N LEU A 564 6.98 -22.46 -20.28
CA LEU A 564 7.47 -22.96 -21.58
C LEU A 564 7.50 -24.49 -21.63
N LYS A 565 7.90 -25.14 -20.53
CA LYS A 565 7.92 -26.61 -20.44
C LYS A 565 6.51 -27.19 -20.50
N GLU A 566 5.55 -26.58 -19.81
CA GLU A 566 4.15 -26.99 -19.88
C GLU A 566 3.55 -26.74 -21.27
N LEU A 567 3.81 -25.57 -21.88
CA LEU A 567 3.36 -25.27 -23.23
C LEU A 567 3.86 -26.33 -24.22
N ARG A 568 5.14 -26.69 -24.14
CA ARG A 568 5.73 -27.77 -24.93
C ARG A 568 5.02 -29.11 -24.70
N SER A 569 4.72 -29.45 -23.45
CA SER A 569 4.00 -30.68 -23.11
C SER A 569 2.62 -30.73 -23.76
N LEU A 570 1.86 -29.63 -23.66
CA LEU A 570 0.52 -29.55 -24.27
C LEU A 570 0.57 -29.57 -25.80
N LEU A 571 1.58 -28.95 -26.42
CA LEU A 571 1.78 -29.01 -27.88
C LEU A 571 2.08 -30.44 -28.35
N GLN A 572 2.95 -31.18 -27.64
CA GLN A 572 3.19 -32.60 -27.92
C GLN A 572 1.92 -33.42 -27.76
N LEU A 573 1.15 -33.18 -26.70
CA LEU A 573 -0.12 -33.85 -26.46
C LEU A 573 -1.15 -33.57 -27.57
N ARG A 574 -1.20 -32.32 -28.09
CA ARG A 574 -2.08 -31.94 -29.20
C ARG A 574 -1.61 -32.55 -30.52
N PHE A 575 -0.30 -32.65 -30.75
CA PHE A 575 0.27 -33.36 -31.89
C PHE A 575 -0.13 -34.83 -31.86
N GLU A 576 0.01 -35.52 -30.72
CA GLU A 576 -0.38 -36.92 -30.58
C GLU A 576 -1.89 -37.12 -30.86
N ALA A 577 -2.72 -36.17 -30.46
CA ALA A 577 -4.18 -36.24 -30.65
C ALA A 577 -4.64 -35.91 -32.08
N THR A 578 -3.95 -35.01 -32.79
CA THR A 578 -4.43 -34.41 -34.05
C THR A 578 -3.54 -34.68 -35.27
N GLY A 579 -2.27 -35.02 -35.05
CA GLY A 579 -1.24 -35.12 -36.09
C GLY A 579 -0.77 -33.77 -36.63
N ASN A 580 -1.03 -32.66 -35.94
CA ASN A 580 -0.62 -31.32 -36.38
C ASN A 580 0.89 -31.11 -36.28
N GLN A 581 1.59 -31.24 -37.40
CA GLN A 581 3.05 -31.13 -37.47
C GLN A 581 3.61 -29.79 -36.95
N GLY A 582 2.84 -28.70 -37.04
CA GLY A 582 3.27 -27.40 -36.52
C GLY A 582 3.45 -27.38 -34.99
N ASP A 583 2.68 -28.20 -34.27
CA ASP A 583 2.81 -28.32 -32.81
C ASP A 583 4.09 -29.04 -32.42
N LEU A 584 4.50 -30.05 -33.19
CA LEU A 584 5.75 -30.77 -32.99
C LEU A 584 6.96 -29.86 -33.28
N GLU A 585 6.92 -29.11 -34.38
CA GLU A 585 7.98 -28.15 -34.74
C GLU A 585 8.13 -27.05 -33.68
N GLU A 586 7.02 -26.51 -33.17
CA GLU A 586 7.05 -25.54 -32.07
C GLU A 586 7.58 -26.14 -30.77
N ALA A 587 7.15 -27.34 -30.40
CA ALA A 587 7.64 -28.03 -29.21
C ALA A 587 9.16 -28.31 -29.27
N GLU A 588 9.69 -28.68 -30.43
CA GLU A 588 11.13 -28.88 -30.65
C GLU A 588 11.92 -27.56 -30.57
N ARG A 589 11.39 -26.46 -31.11
CA ARG A 589 12.01 -25.13 -30.98
C ARG A 589 12.09 -24.67 -29.52
N LEU A 590 11.02 -24.86 -28.76
CA LEU A 590 10.98 -24.56 -27.32
C LEU A 590 11.99 -25.40 -26.54
N GLU A 591 12.25 -26.66 -26.94
CA GLU A 591 13.27 -27.51 -26.33
C GLU A 591 14.71 -27.03 -26.61
N LEU A 592 14.93 -26.40 -27.77
CA LEU A 592 16.22 -25.84 -28.16
C LEU A 592 16.47 -24.42 -27.61
N GLY A 593 15.49 -23.82 -26.92
CA GLY A 593 15.57 -22.45 -26.39
C GLY A 593 15.36 -21.36 -27.45
N GLU A 594 14.76 -21.70 -28.59
CA GLU A 594 14.46 -20.76 -29.68
C GLU A 594 13.08 -20.13 -29.47
N GLU A 595 13.02 -19.05 -28.69
CA GLU A 595 11.77 -18.41 -28.20
C GLU A 595 11.20 -17.31 -29.12
N GLY A 596 11.82 -17.07 -30.29
CA GLY A 596 11.57 -15.87 -31.10
C GLY A 596 10.19 -15.78 -31.80
N GLU A 597 9.39 -16.85 -31.80
CA GLU A 597 8.09 -16.94 -32.49
C GLU A 597 7.01 -17.66 -31.65
N ILE A 598 6.90 -17.34 -30.35
CA ILE A 598 5.83 -17.84 -29.46
C ILE A 598 4.54 -17.05 -29.65
#